data_AF-W4M6K2-F1
#
_entry.id   AF-W4M6K2-F1
#
_cell.length_a   1.000
_cell.length_b   1.000
_cell.length_c   1.000
_cell.angle_alpha   90.00
_cell.angle_beta   90.00
_cell.angle_gamma   90.00
#
_symmetry.space_group_name_H-M   'P 1'
#
loop_
_entity.id
_entity.type
_entity.pdbx_description
1 polymer ?
#
loop_
_entity_poly.entity_id
_entity_poly.type
_entity_poly.pdbx_seq_one_letter_code
_entity_poly.pdbx_strand_id
1 'polypeptide(L)'
;MSDRVQYTPIEGADDLFTPDFLQYLAAMHDKFTSRIHILREKRQEVLRQAHEEGQMPAHPPVSEINTGDWQVEAVPEELKRPGIEISGPASITPMFINALNPGADGNRAEGDLDDDEDSAAHRLIDTLQATRNRLGAVERTLTYTDVERGRKYCIAEGEIPFFMHRERGLHLDEPEVTVDGMPIPANILGTALTGRVPIFP
;
A
#
# COMPACT_ATOMS: atom_id res chain seq x y z
N MET A 1 -1.01 12.75 -23.73
CA MET A 1 -0.83 12.54 -22.28
C MET A 1 -0.62 11.06 -21.95
N SER A 2 -1.30 10.11 -22.63
CA SER A 2 -1.20 8.67 -22.36
C SER A 2 0.20 8.04 -22.55
N ASP A 3 1.09 8.67 -23.30
CA ASP A 3 2.37 8.04 -23.68
C ASP A 3 3.52 8.24 -22.67
N ARG A 4 3.27 9.00 -21.59
CA ARG A 4 4.30 9.26 -20.56
C ARG A 4 4.54 8.08 -19.65
N VAL A 5 3.48 7.33 -19.36
CA VAL A 5 3.53 6.19 -18.43
C VAL A 5 3.74 4.93 -19.25
N GLN A 6 4.77 4.17 -18.92
CA GLN A 6 5.05 2.86 -19.53
C GLN A 6 5.16 1.83 -18.42
N TYR A 7 4.64 0.64 -18.66
CA TYR A 7 4.73 -0.47 -17.72
C TYR A 7 5.09 -1.77 -18.44
N THR A 8 5.76 -2.69 -17.74
CA THR A 8 6.02 -4.03 -18.25
C THR A 8 4.69 -4.72 -18.57
N PRO A 9 4.53 -5.33 -19.77
CA PRO A 9 3.30 -6.04 -20.12
C PRO A 9 3.17 -7.30 -19.28
N ILE A 10 2.30 -7.23 -18.28
CA ILE A 10 1.95 -8.31 -17.36
C ILE A 10 0.49 -8.69 -17.58
N GLU A 11 0.17 -9.98 -17.43
CA GLU A 11 -1.20 -10.47 -17.64
C GLU A 11 -2.22 -9.73 -16.75
N GLY A 12 -3.29 -9.25 -17.40
CA GLY A 12 -4.37 -8.48 -16.79
C GLY A 12 -3.98 -7.06 -16.31
N ALA A 13 -2.74 -6.61 -16.53
CA ALA A 13 -2.30 -5.29 -16.08
C ALA A 13 -3.19 -4.17 -16.66
N ASP A 14 -3.63 -4.34 -17.91
CA ASP A 14 -4.48 -3.40 -18.64
C ASP A 14 -5.85 -3.15 -17.96
N ASP A 15 -6.33 -4.08 -17.14
CA ASP A 15 -7.57 -3.90 -16.38
C ASP A 15 -7.41 -2.82 -15.28
N LEU A 16 -6.19 -2.65 -14.74
CA LEU A 16 -5.88 -1.65 -13.72
C LEU A 16 -5.26 -0.40 -14.32
N PHE A 17 -4.39 -0.55 -15.32
CA PHE A 17 -3.73 0.53 -16.04
C PHE A 17 -4.60 1.13 -17.14
N THR A 18 -5.85 1.48 -16.79
CA THR A 18 -6.78 2.16 -17.69
C THR A 18 -6.27 3.56 -18.07
N PRO A 19 -6.73 4.16 -19.18
CA PRO A 19 -6.32 5.52 -19.57
C PRO A 19 -6.51 6.57 -18.46
N ASP A 20 -7.61 6.49 -17.72
CA ASP A 20 -7.92 7.40 -16.61
C ASP A 20 -6.96 7.20 -15.43
N PHE A 21 -6.64 5.94 -15.10
CA PHE A 21 -5.65 5.62 -14.08
C PHE A 21 -4.25 6.11 -14.47
N LEU A 22 -3.84 5.92 -15.73
CA LEU A 22 -2.54 6.40 -16.22
C LEU A 22 -2.42 7.92 -16.15
N GLN A 23 -3.50 8.65 -16.46
CA GLN A 23 -3.53 10.11 -16.30
C GLN A 23 -3.39 10.50 -14.82
N TYR A 24 -4.11 9.82 -13.92
CA TYR A 24 -4.01 10.06 -12.48
C TYR A 24 -2.61 9.77 -11.94
N LEU A 25 -2.01 8.65 -12.35
CA LEU A 25 -0.66 8.25 -11.93
C LEU A 25 0.39 9.27 -12.37
N ALA A 26 0.30 9.77 -13.61
CA ALA A 26 1.17 10.84 -14.10
C ALA A 26 1.01 12.13 -13.27
N ALA A 27 -0.22 12.51 -12.91
CA ALA A 27 -0.46 13.69 -12.06
C ALA A 27 0.08 13.51 -10.63
N MET A 28 -0.04 12.31 -10.05
CA MET A 28 0.54 11.97 -8.75
C MET A 28 2.07 12.04 -8.80
N HIS A 29 2.68 11.51 -9.86
CA HIS A 29 4.12 11.60 -10.11
C HIS A 29 4.57 13.08 -10.16
N ASP A 30 3.94 13.90 -11.02
CA ASP A 30 4.29 15.32 -11.20
C ASP A 30 4.23 16.10 -9.88
N LYS A 31 3.28 15.75 -9.01
CA LYS A 31 3.05 16.44 -7.74
C LYS A 31 4.04 16.04 -6.64
N PHE A 32 4.46 14.78 -6.58
CA PHE A 32 5.12 14.24 -5.38
C PHE A 32 6.54 13.74 -5.58
N THR A 33 6.93 13.30 -6.79
CA THR A 33 8.23 12.64 -7.03
C THR A 33 9.42 13.51 -6.62
N SER A 34 9.41 14.80 -6.99
CA SER A 34 10.49 15.73 -6.66
C SER A 34 10.71 15.87 -5.15
N ARG A 35 9.61 15.95 -4.38
CA ARG A 35 9.67 16.03 -2.91
C ARG A 35 10.23 14.75 -2.30
N ILE A 36 9.84 13.58 -2.82
CA ILE A 36 10.37 12.30 -2.35
C ILE A 36 11.88 12.22 -2.56
N HIS A 37 12.38 12.60 -3.74
CA HIS A 37 13.82 12.61 -4.02
C HIS A 37 14.59 13.55 -3.08
N ILE A 38 14.07 14.77 -2.86
CA ILE A 38 14.66 15.71 -1.88
C ILE A 38 14.70 15.10 -0.47
N LEU A 39 13.67 14.36 -0.05
CA LEU A 39 13.65 13.69 1.25
C LEU A 39 14.66 12.54 1.34
N ARG A 40 14.85 11.78 0.26
CA ARG A 40 15.88 10.73 0.16
C ARG A 40 17.28 11.33 0.29
N GLU A 41 17.56 12.43 -0.41
CA GLU A 41 18.84 13.15 -0.32
C GLU A 41 19.10 13.68 1.09
N LYS A 42 18.09 14.33 1.71
CA LYS A 42 18.19 14.79 3.10
C LYS A 42 18.46 13.64 4.08
N ARG A 43 17.83 12.48 3.88
CA ARG A 43 18.11 11.29 4.69
C ARG A 43 19.57 10.85 4.54
N GLN A 44 20.12 10.85 3.32
CA GLN A 44 21.53 10.50 3.10
C GLN A 44 22.47 11.47 3.81
N GLU A 45 22.20 12.78 3.76
CA GLU A 45 23.03 13.77 4.45
C GLU A 45 23.02 13.58 5.96
N VAL A 46 21.86 13.32 6.57
CA VAL A 46 21.76 13.03 8.02
C VAL A 46 22.54 11.76 8.38
N LEU A 47 22.46 10.71 7.56
CA LEU A 47 23.21 9.48 7.80
C LEU A 47 24.72 9.71 7.66
N ARG A 48 25.16 10.51 6.69
CA ARG A 48 26.56 10.88 6.49
C ARG A 48 27.12 11.63 7.69
N GLN A 49 26.42 12.67 8.15
CA GLN A 49 26.77 13.43 9.35
C GLN A 49 26.89 12.54 10.59
N ALA A 50 25.94 11.62 10.79
CA ALA A 50 25.97 10.71 11.93
C ALA A 50 27.14 9.72 11.89
N HIS A 51 27.36 9.05 10.75
CA HIS A 51 28.34 7.97 10.65
C HIS A 51 29.78 8.45 10.41
N GLU A 52 29.97 9.52 9.64
CA GLU A 52 31.31 9.98 9.23
C GLU A 52 31.83 11.11 10.12
N GLU A 53 30.95 11.99 10.58
CA GLU A 53 31.31 13.18 11.35
C GLU A 53 31.00 13.04 12.85
N GLY A 54 30.32 11.96 13.25
CA GLY A 54 29.90 11.72 14.63
C GLY A 54 28.79 12.68 15.10
N GLN A 55 28.13 13.37 14.18
CA GLN A 55 27.04 14.31 14.49
C GLN A 55 25.71 13.56 14.59
N MET A 56 25.36 13.11 15.80
CA MET A 56 24.12 12.37 16.03
C MET A 56 22.89 13.27 15.92
N PRO A 57 21.75 12.76 15.39
CA PRO A 57 20.49 13.51 15.39
C PRO A 57 20.06 13.83 16.83
N ALA A 58 19.61 15.07 17.03
CA ALA A 58 19.09 15.55 18.31
C ALA A 58 17.57 15.72 18.27
N HIS A 59 16.95 15.85 19.44
CA HIS A 59 15.55 16.25 19.53
C HIS A 59 15.33 17.62 18.86
N PRO A 60 14.17 17.84 18.22
CA PRO A 60 13.83 19.16 17.72
C PRO A 60 13.83 20.19 18.86
N PRO A 61 14.16 21.47 18.58
CA PRO A 61 14.08 22.52 19.58
C PRO A 61 12.69 22.61 20.22
N VAL A 62 12.64 23.07 21.47
CA VAL A 62 11.38 23.33 22.18
C VAL A 62 10.54 24.32 21.36
N SER A 63 9.30 23.97 21.08
CA SER A 63 8.38 24.77 20.27
C SER A 63 6.93 24.43 20.61
N GLU A 64 5.98 25.26 20.18
CA GLU A 64 4.55 25.01 20.37
C GLU A 64 4.10 23.63 19.84
N ILE A 65 4.79 23.08 18.82
CA ILE A 65 4.50 21.75 18.30
C ILE A 65 4.75 20.65 19.34
N ASN A 66 5.78 20.79 20.19
CA ASN A 66 6.14 19.77 21.20
C ASN A 66 5.76 20.15 22.64
N THR A 67 5.24 21.35 22.88
CA THR A 67 4.77 21.78 24.21
C THR A 67 3.32 22.23 24.28
N GLY A 68 2.65 22.42 23.14
CA GLY A 68 1.28 22.90 23.08
C GLY A 68 0.24 21.82 23.42
N ASP A 69 -0.97 22.25 23.77
CA ASP A 69 -2.13 21.38 24.04
C ASP A 69 -2.98 21.20 22.77
N TRP A 70 -2.36 20.69 21.72
CA TRP A 70 -3.04 20.34 20.47
C TRP A 70 -3.19 18.82 20.36
N GLN A 71 -4.21 18.39 19.62
CA GLN A 71 -4.47 16.97 19.35
C GLN A 71 -4.65 16.77 17.84
N VAL A 72 -4.39 15.56 17.37
CA VAL A 72 -4.77 15.15 16.00
C VAL A 72 -6.28 15.23 15.82
N GLU A 73 -6.74 15.32 14.57
CA GLU A 73 -8.17 15.27 14.26
C GLU A 73 -8.80 13.94 14.73
N ALA A 74 -10.11 13.96 14.97
CA ALA A 74 -10.83 12.77 15.38
C ALA A 74 -10.72 11.66 14.31
N VAL A 75 -10.37 10.45 14.75
CA VAL A 75 -10.31 9.27 13.88
C VAL A 75 -11.69 8.61 13.74
N PRO A 76 -11.96 7.90 12.62
CA PRO A 76 -13.14 7.06 12.45
C PRO A 76 -13.44 6.15 13.66
N GLU A 77 -14.71 5.92 13.97
CA GLU A 77 -15.11 5.06 15.12
C GLU A 77 -14.57 3.63 15.02
N GLU A 78 -14.45 3.11 13.79
CA GLU A 78 -13.90 1.77 13.52
C GLU A 78 -12.47 1.62 14.04
N LEU A 79 -11.65 2.67 13.93
CA LEU A 79 -10.28 2.72 14.44
C LEU A 79 -10.19 2.85 15.96
N LYS A 80 -11.29 3.14 16.66
CA LYS A 80 -11.31 3.24 18.12
C LYS A 80 -11.57 1.90 18.80
N ARG A 81 -11.98 0.88 18.04
CA ARG A 81 -12.27 -0.45 18.58
C ARG A 81 -10.95 -1.15 18.90
N PRO A 82 -10.61 -1.37 20.18
CA PRO A 82 -9.40 -2.11 20.53
C PRO A 82 -9.57 -3.57 20.12
N GLY A 83 -8.49 -4.20 19.64
CA GLY A 83 -8.60 -5.54 19.09
C GLY A 83 -7.29 -6.13 18.62
N ILE A 84 -7.42 -7.26 17.91
CA ILE A 84 -6.33 -7.93 17.21
C ILE A 84 -6.24 -7.34 15.81
N GLU A 85 -5.03 -6.97 15.41
CA GLU A 85 -4.69 -6.65 14.02
C GLU A 85 -3.87 -7.80 13.44
N ILE A 86 -4.29 -8.31 12.28
CA ILE A 86 -3.53 -9.30 11.52
C ILE A 86 -2.75 -8.56 10.44
N SER A 87 -1.51 -8.97 10.18
CA SER A 87 -0.72 -8.44 9.07
C SER A 87 -0.25 -9.54 8.13
N GLY A 88 -0.20 -9.26 6.83
CA GLY A 88 0.37 -10.17 5.85
C GLY A 88 0.23 -9.70 4.41
N PRO A 89 0.81 -10.44 3.46
CA PRO A 89 0.83 -10.02 2.06
C PRO A 89 -0.56 -10.15 1.43
N ALA A 90 -1.08 -9.04 0.90
CA ALA A 90 -2.34 -9.04 0.16
C ALA A 90 -2.24 -9.79 -1.17
N SER A 91 -1.06 -9.92 -1.77
CA SER A 91 -0.87 -10.60 -3.06
C SER A 91 -1.10 -12.11 -2.99
N ILE A 92 -0.94 -12.73 -1.81
CA ILE A 92 -1.16 -14.16 -1.62
C ILE A 92 -2.63 -14.41 -1.28
N THR A 93 -3.46 -14.59 -2.31
CA THR A 93 -4.93 -14.65 -2.20
C THR A 93 -5.47 -15.55 -1.08
N PRO A 94 -5.06 -16.83 -0.91
CA PRO A 94 -5.59 -17.66 0.17
C PRO A 94 -5.21 -17.15 1.57
N MET A 95 -4.01 -16.55 1.73
CA MET A 95 -3.60 -15.96 3.01
C MET A 95 -4.44 -14.71 3.32
N PHE A 96 -4.61 -13.84 2.33
CA PHE A 96 -5.44 -12.65 2.46
C PHE A 96 -6.89 -12.99 2.82
N ILE A 97 -7.52 -13.97 2.13
CA ILE A 97 -8.87 -14.44 2.49
C ILE A 97 -8.92 -14.95 3.94
N ASN A 98 -7.91 -15.69 4.39
CA ASN A 98 -7.88 -16.20 5.76
C ASN A 98 -7.73 -15.08 6.81
N ALA A 99 -6.96 -14.03 6.51
CA ALA A 99 -6.79 -12.89 7.40
C ALA A 99 -8.11 -12.12 7.62
N LEU A 100 -8.97 -12.07 6.60
CA LEU A 100 -10.28 -11.40 6.66
C LEU A 100 -11.39 -12.27 7.24
N ASN A 101 -11.18 -13.58 7.28
CA ASN A 101 -12.18 -14.52 7.75
C ASN A 101 -12.02 -14.79 9.26
N PRO A 102 -13.09 -15.26 9.93
CA PRO A 102 -12.97 -15.70 11.31
C PRO A 102 -12.01 -16.88 11.42
N GLY A 103 -11.25 -16.91 12.52
CA GLY A 103 -10.42 -18.04 12.90
C GLY A 103 -11.23 -19.27 13.29
N ALA A 104 -10.53 -20.34 13.66
CA ALA A 104 -11.16 -21.61 14.05
C ALA A 104 -12.02 -21.51 15.33
N ASP A 105 -11.77 -20.50 16.15
CA ASP A 105 -12.55 -20.15 17.36
C ASP A 105 -13.79 -19.30 17.05
N GLY A 106 -14.00 -18.92 15.79
CA GLY A 106 -15.10 -18.08 15.34
C GLY A 106 -14.86 -16.58 15.53
N ASN A 107 -13.71 -16.18 16.08
CA ASN A 107 -13.36 -14.77 16.24
C ASN A 107 -12.71 -14.22 14.98
N ARG A 108 -13.01 -12.96 14.64
CA ARG A 108 -12.42 -12.23 13.52
C ARG A 108 -11.59 -11.07 14.08
N ALA A 109 -10.47 -10.78 13.44
CA ALA A 109 -9.66 -9.61 13.79
C ALA A 109 -10.45 -8.31 13.57
N GLU A 110 -10.20 -7.31 14.40
CA GLU A 110 -10.78 -5.98 14.26
C GLU A 110 -10.14 -5.21 13.09
N GLY A 111 -8.86 -5.46 12.82
CA GLY A 111 -8.12 -4.83 11.72
C GLY A 111 -7.31 -5.83 10.90
N ASP A 112 -7.18 -5.53 9.61
CA ASP A 112 -6.24 -6.19 8.71
C ASP A 112 -5.27 -5.12 8.20
N LEU A 113 -3.99 -5.27 8.56
CA LEU A 113 -2.89 -4.50 8.00
C LEU A 113 -2.33 -5.28 6.82
N ASP A 114 -2.95 -5.06 5.67
CA ASP A 114 -2.45 -5.60 4.43
C ASP A 114 -1.08 -4.97 4.13
N ASP A 115 -0.17 -5.77 3.58
CA ASP A 115 1.23 -5.39 3.50
C ASP A 115 1.83 -5.61 2.11
N ASP A 116 2.11 -4.50 1.42
CA ASP A 116 2.90 -4.48 0.19
C ASP A 116 4.38 -4.14 0.46
N GLU A 117 4.79 -3.96 1.72
CA GLU A 117 6.16 -3.69 2.16
C GLU A 117 6.88 -4.98 2.58
N ASP A 118 7.24 -5.15 3.86
CA ASP A 118 8.27 -6.11 4.28
C ASP A 118 7.89 -7.59 4.12
N SER A 119 6.59 -7.92 4.08
CA SER A 119 6.13 -9.30 3.85
C SER A 119 5.78 -9.61 2.38
N ALA A 120 5.94 -8.64 1.48
CA ALA A 120 5.67 -8.79 0.05
C ALA A 120 6.94 -8.98 -0.80
N ALA A 121 6.79 -9.54 -2.00
CA ALA A 121 7.90 -9.84 -2.91
C ALA A 121 8.29 -8.69 -3.86
N HIS A 122 7.60 -7.53 -3.77
CA HIS A 122 7.86 -6.29 -4.52
C HIS A 122 7.95 -6.43 -6.06
N ARG A 123 7.39 -7.49 -6.66
CA ARG A 123 7.24 -7.56 -8.12
C ARG A 123 5.96 -6.84 -8.54
N LEU A 124 5.93 -6.23 -9.73
CA LEU A 124 4.74 -5.51 -10.19
C LEU A 124 3.51 -6.43 -10.24
N ILE A 125 3.68 -7.69 -10.66
CA ILE A 125 2.59 -8.68 -10.65
C ILE A 125 1.99 -8.88 -9.24
N ASP A 126 2.81 -8.82 -8.18
CA ASP A 126 2.32 -9.00 -6.81
C ASP A 126 1.54 -7.76 -6.35
N THR A 127 2.02 -6.55 -6.67
CA THR A 127 1.30 -5.29 -6.38
C THR A 127 -0.05 -5.24 -7.10
N LEU A 128 -0.09 -5.66 -8.37
CA LEU A 128 -1.35 -5.72 -9.12
C LEU A 128 -2.28 -6.81 -8.56
N GLN A 129 -1.75 -7.97 -8.18
CA GLN A 129 -2.54 -9.02 -7.55
C GLN A 129 -3.09 -8.58 -6.19
N ALA A 130 -2.30 -7.88 -5.37
CA ALA A 130 -2.74 -7.30 -4.10
C ALA A 130 -3.90 -6.31 -4.32
N THR A 131 -3.77 -5.42 -5.31
CA THR A 131 -4.83 -4.48 -5.70
C THR A 131 -6.13 -5.20 -6.07
N ARG A 132 -6.05 -6.26 -6.90
CA ARG A 132 -7.22 -7.07 -7.26
C ARG A 132 -7.82 -7.80 -6.08
N ASN A 133 -6.98 -8.34 -5.19
CA ASN A 133 -7.44 -9.02 -3.99
C ASN A 133 -8.18 -8.06 -3.06
N ARG A 134 -7.65 -6.85 -2.83
CA ARG A 134 -8.34 -5.79 -2.08
C ARG A 134 -9.69 -5.44 -2.70
N LEU A 135 -9.71 -5.17 -4.01
CA LEU A 135 -10.96 -4.83 -4.73
C LEU A 135 -11.99 -5.96 -4.59
N GLY A 136 -11.59 -7.20 -4.89
CA GLY A 136 -12.46 -8.35 -4.79
C GLY A 136 -12.92 -8.65 -3.35
N ALA A 137 -12.14 -8.32 -2.34
CA ALA A 137 -12.55 -8.47 -0.95
C ALA A 137 -13.62 -7.43 -0.57
N VAL A 138 -13.43 -6.15 -0.94
CA VAL A 138 -14.40 -5.07 -0.72
C VAL A 138 -15.71 -5.34 -1.47
N GLU A 139 -15.63 -5.84 -2.72
CA GLU A 139 -16.79 -6.19 -3.54
C GLU A 139 -17.39 -7.57 -3.20
N ARG A 140 -16.74 -8.34 -2.31
CA ARG A 140 -17.09 -9.74 -1.99
C ARG A 140 -17.14 -10.69 -3.20
N THR A 141 -16.30 -10.45 -4.19
CA THR A 141 -16.12 -11.29 -5.39
C THR A 141 -14.87 -12.17 -5.31
N LEU A 142 -13.99 -11.95 -4.31
CA LEU A 142 -12.73 -12.67 -4.17
C LEU A 142 -12.95 -14.16 -3.85
N THR A 143 -12.46 -15.02 -4.74
CA THR A 143 -12.44 -16.48 -4.55
C THR A 143 -11.10 -17.07 -4.97
N TYR A 144 -10.72 -18.18 -4.35
CA TYR A 144 -9.50 -18.92 -4.70
C TYR A 144 -9.75 -20.43 -4.58
N THR A 145 -9.20 -21.22 -5.50
CA THR A 145 -9.31 -22.68 -5.48
C THR A 145 -7.92 -23.31 -5.46
N ASP A 146 -7.58 -23.97 -4.36
CA ASP A 146 -6.41 -24.85 -4.23
C ASP A 146 -6.78 -26.21 -4.82
N VAL A 147 -6.40 -26.45 -6.08
CA VAL A 147 -6.72 -27.70 -6.80
C VAL A 147 -6.01 -28.90 -6.19
N GLU A 148 -4.78 -28.72 -5.70
CA GLU A 148 -3.99 -29.81 -5.11
C GLU A 148 -4.60 -30.34 -3.81
N ARG A 149 -5.09 -29.42 -2.96
CA ARG A 149 -5.75 -29.78 -1.70
C ARG A 149 -7.26 -29.93 -1.81
N GLY A 150 -7.84 -29.63 -2.98
CA GLY A 150 -9.28 -29.62 -3.20
C GLY A 150 -10.03 -28.62 -2.31
N ARG A 151 -9.41 -27.48 -1.95
CA ARG A 151 -9.99 -26.47 -1.06
C ARG A 151 -10.43 -25.23 -1.85
N LYS A 152 -11.60 -24.69 -1.49
CA LYS A 152 -12.08 -23.40 -2.01
C LYS A 152 -12.14 -22.38 -0.87
N TYR A 153 -11.66 -21.18 -1.16
CA TYR A 153 -11.59 -20.04 -0.25
C TYR A 153 -12.44 -18.91 -0.83
N CYS A 154 -13.22 -18.24 0.01
CA CYS A 154 -13.94 -17.01 -0.29
C CYS A 154 -14.11 -16.19 0.98
N ILE A 155 -14.47 -14.91 0.84
CA ILE A 155 -14.79 -14.06 2.00
C ILE A 155 -16.05 -14.60 2.68
N ALA A 156 -15.95 -14.83 4.00
CA ALA A 156 -17.07 -15.25 4.83
C ALA A 156 -18.09 -14.11 5.00
N GLU A 157 -19.34 -14.46 5.27
CA GLU A 157 -20.38 -13.47 5.55
C GLU A 157 -20.06 -12.62 6.79
N GLY A 158 -20.72 -11.46 6.89
CA GLY A 158 -20.56 -10.50 7.99
C GLY A 158 -19.53 -9.39 7.71
N GLU A 159 -19.22 -8.63 8.76
CA GLU A 159 -18.31 -7.48 8.71
C GLU A 159 -16.87 -7.93 8.45
N ILE A 160 -16.21 -7.35 7.45
CA ILE A 160 -14.77 -7.52 7.25
C ILE A 160 -14.00 -6.67 8.27
N PRO A 161 -12.76 -7.04 8.63
CA PRO A 161 -11.91 -6.20 9.47
C PRO A 161 -11.70 -4.81 8.85
N PHE A 162 -11.36 -3.82 9.67
CA PHE A 162 -10.97 -2.52 9.17
C PHE A 162 -9.69 -2.65 8.32
N PHE A 163 -9.77 -2.25 7.05
CA PHE A 163 -8.64 -2.33 6.13
C PHE A 163 -7.65 -1.20 6.36
N MET A 164 -6.42 -1.59 6.68
CA MET A 164 -5.25 -0.72 6.67
C MET A 164 -4.30 -1.22 5.61
N HIS A 165 -3.80 -0.30 4.81
CA HIS A 165 -2.87 -0.61 3.74
C HIS A 165 -1.48 -0.11 4.11
N ARG A 166 -0.53 -1.03 4.28
CA ARG A 166 0.89 -0.70 4.39
C ARG A 166 1.53 -0.72 3.01
N GLU A 167 1.83 0.48 2.56
CA GLU A 167 2.51 0.71 1.30
C GLU A 167 4.04 0.57 1.45
N ARG A 168 4.73 0.29 0.33
CA ARG A 168 6.19 0.31 0.24
C ARG A 168 6.78 1.64 0.73
N GLY A 169 7.90 1.57 1.44
CA GLY A 169 8.56 2.76 1.98
C GLY A 169 9.07 3.75 0.91
N LEU A 170 9.21 5.03 1.29
CA LEU A 170 9.60 6.15 0.41
C LEU A 170 10.93 5.98 -0.34
N HIS A 171 11.75 4.98 0.00
CA HIS A 171 13.07 4.73 -0.56
C HIS A 171 13.06 3.72 -1.71
N LEU A 172 11.92 3.05 -1.94
CA LEU A 172 11.76 2.05 -2.99
C LEU A 172 11.17 2.69 -4.25
N ASP A 173 11.63 2.21 -5.39
CA ASP A 173 11.10 2.53 -6.71
C ASP A 173 10.47 1.26 -7.33
N GLU A 174 9.48 1.44 -8.19
CA GLU A 174 8.92 0.38 -9.01
C GLU A 174 9.62 0.42 -10.39
N PRO A 175 10.58 -0.47 -10.68
CA PRO A 175 11.32 -0.44 -11.94
C PRO A 175 10.47 -0.83 -13.15
N GLU A 176 9.38 -1.56 -12.95
CA GLU A 176 8.51 -2.04 -14.03
C GLU A 176 7.44 -1.03 -14.44
N VAL A 177 7.38 0.15 -13.79
CA VAL A 177 6.50 1.26 -14.14
C VAL A 177 7.30 2.55 -14.19
N THR A 178 7.31 3.21 -15.34
CA THR A 178 8.06 4.45 -15.56
C THR A 178 7.13 5.59 -15.95
N VAL A 179 7.53 6.81 -15.58
CA VAL A 179 6.94 8.06 -16.08
C VAL A 179 8.07 8.88 -16.70
N ASP A 180 7.92 9.25 -17.96
CA ASP A 180 8.97 9.92 -18.76
C ASP A 180 10.30 9.14 -18.79
N GLY A 181 10.21 7.81 -18.78
CA GLY A 181 11.36 6.90 -18.83
C GLY A 181 12.08 6.68 -17.49
N MET A 182 11.61 7.27 -16.40
CA MET A 182 12.18 7.09 -15.06
C MET A 182 11.27 6.19 -14.20
N PRO A 183 11.82 5.22 -13.45
CA PRO A 183 11.05 4.45 -12.47
C PRO A 183 10.27 5.34 -11.52
N ILE A 184 9.01 4.99 -11.27
CA ILE A 184 8.17 5.73 -10.33
C ILE A 184 8.52 5.33 -8.88
N PRO A 185 8.48 6.26 -7.90
CA PRO A 185 8.50 5.87 -6.50
C PRO A 185 7.38 4.87 -6.20
N ALA A 186 7.75 3.71 -5.65
CA ALA A 186 6.86 2.58 -5.43
C ALA A 186 5.61 2.96 -4.63
N ASN A 187 5.81 3.82 -3.63
CA ASN A 187 4.76 4.31 -2.75
C ASN A 187 3.73 5.20 -3.47
N ILE A 188 4.12 5.91 -4.55
CA ILE A 188 3.18 6.67 -5.36
C ILE A 188 2.28 5.71 -6.13
N LEU A 189 2.87 4.67 -6.75
CA LEU A 189 2.11 3.69 -7.52
C LEU A 189 1.10 2.96 -6.65
N GLY A 190 1.52 2.37 -5.54
CA GLY A 190 0.60 1.59 -4.72
C GLY A 190 -0.45 2.45 -4.00
N THR A 191 -0.09 3.67 -3.54
CA THR A 191 -1.09 4.64 -3.05
C THR A 191 -2.12 4.99 -4.13
N ALA A 192 -1.67 5.15 -5.38
CA ALA A 192 -2.57 5.44 -6.49
C ALA A 192 -3.50 4.25 -6.79
N LEU A 193 -2.99 3.02 -6.76
CA LEU A 193 -3.76 1.78 -6.97
C LEU A 193 -4.78 1.51 -5.86
N THR A 194 -4.46 1.87 -4.62
CA THR A 194 -5.37 1.74 -3.47
C THR A 194 -6.39 2.88 -3.42
N GLY A 195 -6.05 4.04 -3.97
CA GLY A 195 -6.95 5.19 -4.07
C GLY A 195 -8.14 4.91 -4.97
N ARG A 196 -9.34 5.32 -4.53
CA ARG A 196 -10.56 5.21 -5.33
C ARG A 196 -10.58 6.30 -6.43
N VAL A 197 -9.80 6.11 -7.48
CA VAL A 197 -10.17 6.65 -8.78
C VAL A 197 -11.40 5.85 -9.23
N PRO A 198 -12.43 6.45 -9.85
CA PRO A 198 -13.51 5.68 -10.45
C PRO A 198 -12.96 4.90 -11.65
N ILE A 199 -12.22 3.82 -11.40
CA ILE A 199 -11.59 2.97 -12.42
C ILE A 199 -12.63 1.99 -13.02
N PHE A 200 -13.79 1.83 -12.36
CA PHE A 200 -14.88 1.00 -12.87
C PHE A 200 -16.25 1.70 -12.68
N PRO A 201 -17.10 1.74 -13.72
CA PRO A 201 -18.49 2.17 -13.62
C PRO A 201 -19.36 1.19 -12.83
#